data_AF-S8CM00-F1
#
_entry.id   AF-S8CM00-F1
#
_cell.length_a   1.000
_cell.length_b   1.000
_cell.length_c   1.000
_cell.angle_alpha   90.00
_cell.angle_beta   90.00
_cell.angle_gamma   90.00
#
_symmetry.space_group_name_H-M   'P 1'
#
loop_
_entity.id
_entity.type
_entity.pdbx_description
1 polymer ?
#
loop_
_entity_poly.entity_id
_entity_poly.type
_entity_poly.pdbx_seq_one_letter_code
_entity_poly.pdbx_strand_id
1 'polypeptide(L)'
;MRAFTVDANSSTEHVLNQVINLVKKVGRIDSTKVTGTADFQKDLSLDSLDKVELFMALENEFSIEIPDAEADKLKCCADVAKYVISTCTWNRMQVGRDINYEFSRTIGTVFCP
;
A
#
# COMPACT_ATOMS: atom_id res chain seq x y z
N MET A 1 2.37 -10.43 33.33
CA MET A 1 2.71 -9.48 32.25
C MET A 1 2.75 -10.26 30.96
N ARG A 2 1.86 -9.97 30.00
CA ARG A 2 1.69 -10.77 28.78
C ARG A 2 2.77 -10.33 27.79
N ALA A 3 3.73 -11.21 27.51
CA ALA A 3 4.73 -11.00 26.48
C ALA A 3 4.02 -10.91 25.13
N PHE A 4 4.14 -9.77 24.46
CA PHE A 4 3.85 -9.69 23.03
C PHE A 4 5.15 -10.02 22.32
N THR A 5 5.26 -11.24 21.81
CA THR A 5 6.21 -11.59 20.77
C THR A 5 5.81 -10.79 19.54
N VAL A 6 6.63 -9.83 19.13
CA VAL A 6 6.51 -9.21 17.79
C VAL A 6 7.15 -10.20 16.82
N ASP A 7 6.31 -11.09 16.33
CA ASP A 7 6.67 -12.07 15.31
C ASP A 7 6.60 -11.39 13.95
N ALA A 8 7.67 -11.54 13.15
CA ALA A 8 7.81 -10.93 11.81
C ALA A 8 6.69 -11.32 10.81
N ASN A 9 5.82 -12.28 11.17
CA ASN A 9 4.64 -12.67 10.40
C ASN A 9 3.41 -11.77 10.65
N SER A 10 3.43 -10.93 11.68
CA SER A 10 2.32 -10.04 12.06
C SER A 10 2.15 -8.82 11.13
N SER A 11 3.18 -8.47 10.35
CA SER A 11 3.17 -7.26 9.51
C SER A 11 2.07 -7.29 8.45
N THR A 12 1.79 -8.44 7.85
CA THR A 12 0.75 -8.57 6.82
C THR A 12 -0.64 -8.42 7.42
N GLU A 13 -0.90 -9.09 8.55
CA GLU A 13 -2.18 -9.00 9.25
C GLU A 13 -2.40 -7.58 9.83
N HIS A 14 -1.34 -6.94 10.32
CA HIS A 14 -1.43 -5.55 10.80
C HIS A 14 -1.75 -4.58 9.67
N VAL A 15 -1.06 -4.67 8.52
CA VAL A 15 -1.36 -3.82 7.35
C VAL A 15 -2.78 -4.06 6.86
N LEU A 16 -3.19 -5.32 6.75
CA LEU A 16 -4.53 -5.69 6.28
C LEU A 16 -5.62 -5.17 7.25
N ASN A 17 -5.41 -5.28 8.56
CA ASN A 17 -6.32 -4.70 9.56
C ASN A 17 -6.38 -3.16 9.49
N GLN A 18 -5.26 -2.48 9.22
CA GLN A 18 -5.25 -1.03 9.03
C GLN A 18 -5.99 -0.62 7.77
N VAL A 19 -5.74 -1.30 6.63
CA VAL A 19 -6.48 -1.10 5.38
C VAL A 19 -7.98 -1.28 5.61
N ILE A 20 -8.38 -2.37 6.28
CA ILE A 20 -9.78 -2.62 6.65
C ILE A 20 -10.35 -1.48 7.49
N ASN A 21 -9.58 -0.92 8.43
CA ASN A 21 -10.03 0.16 9.29
C ASN A 21 -10.22 1.48 8.52
N LEU A 22 -9.34 1.78 7.56
CA LEU A 22 -9.46 2.94 6.68
C LEU A 22 -10.67 2.82 5.76
N VAL A 23 -10.87 1.64 5.16
CA VAL A 23 -12.05 1.34 4.31
C VAL A 23 -13.36 1.59 5.06
N LYS A 24 -13.45 1.18 6.33
CA LYS A 24 -14.64 1.44 7.16
C LYS A 24 -14.90 2.92 7.37
N LYS A 25 -13.83 3.71 7.58
CA LYS A 25 -13.94 5.16 7.83
C LYS A 25 -14.44 5.89 6.58
N VAL A 26 -13.89 5.55 5.42
CA VAL A 26 -14.20 6.22 4.15
C VAL A 26 -15.55 5.73 3.60
N GLY A 27 -15.71 4.43 3.41
CA GLY A 27 -16.89 3.87 2.73
C GLY A 27 -18.14 3.72 3.58
N ARG A 28 -18.09 3.97 4.90
CA ARG A 28 -19.19 3.68 5.85
C ARG A 28 -19.74 2.24 5.74
N ILE A 29 -18.89 1.30 5.36
CA ILE A 29 -19.26 -0.10 5.09
C ILE A 29 -19.03 -0.95 6.35
N ASP A 30 -19.93 -1.89 6.59
CA ASP A 30 -19.83 -2.83 7.71
C ASP A 30 -18.55 -3.67 7.65
N SER A 31 -17.92 -3.80 8.81
CA SER A 31 -16.70 -4.59 9.01
C SER A 31 -16.84 -6.07 8.67
N THR A 32 -18.06 -6.57 8.64
CA THR A 32 -18.40 -7.96 8.32
C THR A 32 -18.38 -8.22 6.82
N LYS A 33 -18.49 -7.17 5.99
CA LYS A 33 -18.44 -7.26 4.53
C LYS A 33 -17.04 -7.01 3.96
N VAL A 34 -16.22 -6.24 4.67
CA VAL A 34 -14.83 -5.97 4.29
C VAL A 34 -13.96 -7.18 4.61
N THR A 35 -13.83 -8.08 3.63
CA THR A 35 -12.89 -9.22 3.70
C THR A 35 -11.60 -8.88 2.97
N GLY A 36 -10.49 -9.53 3.34
CA GLY A 36 -9.21 -9.34 2.66
C GLY A 36 -9.28 -9.58 1.14
N THR A 37 -10.20 -10.43 0.69
CA THR A 37 -10.44 -10.76 -0.71
C THR A 37 -11.61 -10.01 -1.35
N ALA A 38 -12.30 -9.14 -0.60
CA ALA A 38 -13.43 -8.36 -1.13
C ALA A 38 -12.94 -7.34 -2.16
N ASP A 39 -13.66 -7.26 -3.27
CA ASP A 39 -13.42 -6.28 -4.32
C ASP A 39 -14.03 -4.92 -3.93
N PHE A 40 -13.22 -3.86 -3.97
CA PHE A 40 -13.64 -2.51 -3.60
C PHE A 40 -14.82 -2.00 -4.42
N GLN A 41 -14.91 -2.37 -5.69
CA GLN A 41 -15.94 -1.89 -6.60
C GLN A 41 -17.12 -2.87 -6.71
N LYS A 42 -16.87 -4.18 -6.69
CA LYS A 42 -17.93 -5.19 -6.86
C LYS A 42 -18.60 -5.61 -5.56
N ASP A 43 -17.84 -5.84 -4.49
CA ASP A 43 -18.38 -6.33 -3.22
C ASP A 43 -18.73 -5.19 -2.27
N LEU A 44 -17.88 -4.17 -2.25
CA LEU A 44 -18.02 -3.01 -1.37
C LEU A 44 -18.76 -1.85 -2.04
N SER A 45 -18.92 -1.88 -3.36
CA SER A 45 -19.60 -0.83 -4.15
C SER A 45 -19.09 0.57 -3.82
N LEU A 46 -17.78 0.71 -3.57
CA LEU A 46 -17.14 2.01 -3.39
C LEU A 46 -17.17 2.77 -4.70
N ASP A 47 -17.57 4.04 -4.62
CA ASP A 47 -17.54 4.91 -5.79
C ASP A 47 -16.10 5.29 -6.14
N SER A 48 -15.92 5.79 -7.36
CA SER A 48 -14.66 6.35 -7.85
C SER A 48 -14.07 7.42 -6.91
N LEU A 49 -14.92 8.23 -6.27
CA LEU A 49 -14.50 9.23 -5.27
C LEU A 49 -14.05 8.60 -3.95
N ASP A 50 -14.77 7.58 -3.46
CA ASP A 50 -14.43 6.91 -2.20
C ASP A 50 -13.09 6.17 -2.29
N LYS A 51 -12.78 5.59 -3.47
CA LYS A 51 -11.47 4.97 -3.73
C LYS A 51 -10.33 5.97 -3.62
N VAL A 52 -10.49 7.18 -4.18
CA VAL A 52 -9.48 8.24 -4.16
C VAL A 52 -9.22 8.74 -2.73
N GLU A 53 -10.26 8.89 -1.91
CA GLU A 53 -10.11 9.24 -0.48
C GLU A 53 -9.43 8.13 0.33
N LEU A 54 -9.77 6.87 0.05
CA LEU A 54 -9.15 5.71 0.69
C LEU A 54 -7.65 5.63 0.38
N PHE A 55 -7.25 5.78 -0.88
CA PHE A 55 -5.84 5.72 -1.26
C PHE A 55 -5.04 6.89 -0.68
N MET A 56 -5.59 8.12 -0.66
CA MET A 56 -4.92 9.25 0.00
C MET A 56 -4.68 9.01 1.50
N ALA A 57 -5.68 8.44 2.21
CA ALA A 57 -5.53 8.13 3.63
C ALA A 57 -4.50 7.01 3.86
N LEU A 58 -4.47 6.01 2.98
CA LEU A 58 -3.52 4.91 3.02
C LEU A 58 -2.09 5.38 2.75
N GLU A 59 -1.88 6.15 1.69
CA GLU A 59 -0.59 6.72 1.29
C GLU A 59 0.03 7.56 2.40
N ASN A 60 -0.79 8.40 3.05
CA ASN A 60 -0.36 9.21 4.17
C ASN A 60 -0.01 8.36 5.41
N GLU A 61 -0.81 7.34 5.74
CA GLU A 61 -0.58 6.48 6.92
C GLU A 61 0.69 5.64 6.78
N PHE A 62 0.96 5.12 5.58
CA PHE A 62 2.13 4.28 5.31
C PHE A 62 3.32 5.07 4.76
N SER A 63 3.16 6.38 4.50
CA SER A 63 4.16 7.24 3.84
C SER A 63 4.68 6.61 2.53
N ILE A 64 3.74 6.17 1.69
CA ILE A 64 4.00 5.59 0.36
C ILE A 64 3.25 6.41 -0.70
N GLU A 65 3.58 6.18 -1.96
CA GLU A 65 2.91 6.79 -3.11
C GLU A 65 2.41 5.66 -4.03
N ILE A 66 1.10 5.56 -4.22
CA ILE A 66 0.47 4.55 -5.07
C ILE A 66 -0.10 5.28 -6.29
N PRO A 67 0.58 5.23 -7.45
CA PRO A 67 0.04 5.87 -8.66
C PRO A 67 -1.31 5.26 -9.03
N ASP A 68 -2.24 6.08 -9.55
CA ASP A 68 -3.58 5.64 -9.97
C ASP A 68 -3.54 4.41 -10.90
N ALA A 69 -2.53 4.31 -11.77
CA ALA A 69 -2.35 3.17 -12.67
C ALA A 69 -2.10 1.83 -11.94
N GLU A 70 -1.49 1.87 -10.75
CA GLU A 70 -1.33 0.70 -9.88
C GLU A 70 -2.55 0.53 -8.98
N ALA A 71 -3.09 1.63 -8.41
CA ALA A 71 -4.29 1.61 -7.59
C ALA A 71 -5.49 0.98 -8.33
N ASP A 72 -5.67 1.25 -9.62
CA ASP A 72 -6.75 0.66 -10.43
C ASP A 72 -6.58 -0.86 -10.66
N LYS A 73 -5.33 -1.36 -10.61
CA LYS A 73 -5.03 -2.80 -10.64
C LYS A 73 -5.32 -3.47 -9.31
N LEU A 74 -5.23 -2.73 -8.20
CA LEU A 74 -5.44 -3.21 -6.84
C LEU A 74 -6.93 -3.24 -6.49
N LYS A 75 -7.55 -4.40 -6.72
CA LYS A 75 -9.00 -4.55 -6.54
C LYS A 75 -9.43 -4.97 -5.15
N CYS A 76 -8.54 -5.59 -4.36
CA CYS A 76 -8.87 -6.09 -3.04
C CYS A 76 -7.87 -5.64 -1.96
N CYS A 77 -8.33 -5.68 -0.70
CA CYS A 77 -7.53 -5.27 0.47
C CYS A 77 -6.24 -6.10 0.62
N ALA A 78 -6.26 -7.38 0.27
CA ALA A 78 -5.09 -8.26 0.34
C ALA A 78 -4.02 -7.86 -0.69
N ASP A 79 -4.41 -7.44 -1.88
CA ASP A 79 -3.47 -6.97 -2.91
C ASP A 79 -2.84 -5.65 -2.49
N VAL A 80 -3.66 -4.72 -1.96
CA VAL A 80 -3.15 -3.46 -1.39
C VAL A 80 -2.17 -3.74 -0.26
N ALA A 81 -2.52 -4.61 0.69
CA ALA A 81 -1.65 -4.95 1.80
C ALA A 81 -0.31 -5.55 1.33
N LYS A 82 -0.33 -6.45 0.34
CA LYS A 82 0.89 -7.00 -0.28
C LYS A 82 1.71 -5.91 -0.97
N TYR A 83 1.05 -5.00 -1.69
CA TYR A 83 1.71 -3.89 -2.37
C TYR A 83 2.41 -2.96 -1.37
N VAL A 84 1.71 -2.58 -0.29
CA VAL A 84 2.25 -1.77 0.80
C VAL A 84 3.46 -2.44 1.44
N ILE A 85 3.39 -3.75 1.71
CA ILE A 85 4.51 -4.49 2.31
C ILE A 85 5.70 -4.52 1.36
N SER A 86 5.48 -4.86 0.09
CA SER A 86 6.52 -4.86 -0.95
C SER A 86 7.20 -3.49 -1.04
N THR A 87 6.42 -2.41 -1.07
CA THR A 87 6.91 -1.04 -1.22
C THR A 87 7.61 -0.52 0.04
N CYS A 88 7.09 -0.80 1.24
CA CYS A 88 7.73 -0.45 2.51
C CYS A 88 9.07 -1.18 2.74
N THR A 89 9.23 -2.40 2.21
CA THR A 89 10.52 -3.12 2.33
C THR A 89 11.64 -2.44 1.54
N TRP A 90 11.30 -1.69 0.49
CA TRP A 90 12.26 -0.86 -0.25
C TRP A 90 12.65 0.40 0.52
N ASN A 91 11.70 1.08 1.17
CA ASN A 91 12.00 2.33 1.89
C ASN A 91 12.84 2.10 3.16
N ARG A 92 12.70 0.93 3.81
CA ARG A 92 13.53 0.55 4.98
C ARG A 92 14.97 0.17 4.61
N MET A 93 15.25 -0.14 3.33
CA MET A 93 16.59 -0.49 2.85
C MET A 93 17.40 0.75 2.39
N GLN A 94 16.78 1.94 2.32
CA GLN A 94 17.43 3.14 1.77
C GLN A 94 17.91 4.18 2.81
N VAL A 95 17.68 4.01 4.11
CA VAL A 95 18.43 4.78 5.13
C VAL A 95 19.71 4.03 5.48
N GLY A 96 20.61 3.90 4.51
CA GLY A 96 21.90 3.23 4.72
C GLY A 96 22.74 2.87 3.50
N ARG A 97 22.24 3.03 2.25
CA ARG A 97 23.05 2.92 1.03
C ARG A 97 22.51 3.82 -0.09
N ASP A 98 22.53 5.13 0.14
CA ASP A 98 22.38 6.11 -0.93
C ASP A 98 23.71 6.20 -1.71
N ILE A 99 23.86 5.34 -2.71
CA ILE A 99 24.50 5.71 -3.98
C ILE A 99 23.70 5.05 -5.10
N ASN A 100 23.26 5.85 -6.08
CA ASN A 100 22.65 5.44 -7.36
C ASN A 100 21.11 5.44 -7.45
N TYR A 101 20.46 6.49 -6.97
CA TYR A 101 19.22 6.96 -7.62
C TYR A 101 19.32 8.45 -7.99
N GLU A 102 20.38 8.81 -8.70
CA GLU A 102 20.42 10.00 -9.56
C GLU A 102 21.38 9.75 -10.74
N PHE A 103 21.16 8.65 -11.49
CA PHE A 103 21.89 8.38 -12.74
C PHE A 103 20.93 8.13 -13.91
N SER A 104 19.92 8.99 -14.08
CA SER A 104 19.22 9.07 -15.38
C SER A 104 18.44 10.37 -15.54
N ARG A 105 19.10 11.53 -15.49
CA ARG A 105 18.55 12.77 -16.10
C ARG A 105 19.55 13.71 -16.79
N THR A 106 20.86 13.56 -16.61
CA THR A 106 21.82 14.46 -17.28
C THR A 106 23.08 13.72 -17.70
N ILE A 107 23.03 13.16 -18.92
CA ILE A 107 24.08 12.88 -19.92
C ILE A 107 23.57 11.63 -20.68
N GLY A 108 22.94 11.78 -21.85
CA GLY A 108 23.65 12.16 -23.06
C GLY A 108 24.55 10.99 -23.47
N THR A 109 24.08 10.16 -24.41
CA THR A 109 24.86 9.53 -25.50
C THR A 109 26.38 9.57 -25.32
N VAL A 110 27.14 8.48 -25.27
CA VAL A 110 27.37 7.43 -26.29
C VAL A 110 28.22 6.34 -25.60
N PHE A 111 27.81 5.08 -25.59
CA PHE A 111 28.25 3.99 -26.49
C PHE A 111 29.77 3.70 -26.53
N CYS A 112 30.10 2.43 -26.26
CA CYS A 112 31.34 1.62 -26.37
C CYS A 112 32.46 2.04 -27.35
N PRO A 113 33.68 1.44 -27.28
CA PRO A 113 34.20 0.40 -26.37
C PRO A 113 35.31 0.86 -25.40
#